data_AF-A0A3E5G9C3-F1
#
_entry.id   AF-A0A3E5G9C3-F1
#
_cell.length_a   1.000
_cell.length_b   1.000
_cell.length_c   1.000
_cell.angle_alpha   90.00
_cell.angle_beta   90.00
_cell.angle_gamma   90.00
#
_symmetry.space_group_name_H-M   'P 1'
#
loop_
_entity.id
_entity.type
_entity.pdbx_description
1 polymer ?
#
loop_
_entity_poly.entity_id
_entity_poly.type
_entity_poly.pdbx_seq_one_letter_code
_entity_poly.pdbx_strand_id
1 'polypeptide(L)' 'MSKIVNINSTSTKEEQLKDMITSIQQVKDSLVNILDEYEEEGEVDKADTLTEALDALEDAYDAVNDVLLDD' A
#
# COMPACT_ATOMS: atom_id res chain seq x y z
N MET A 1 -27.14 -25.48 24.99
CA MET A 1 -26.80 -24.12 24.50
C MET A 1 -25.89 -24.27 23.30
N SER A 2 -26.45 -24.23 22.09
CA SER A 2 -25.65 -24.28 20.87
C SER A 2 -25.00 -22.93 20.64
N LYS A 3 -23.71 -22.81 20.95
CA LYS A 3 -22.88 -21.75 20.39
C LYS A 3 -22.44 -22.23 19.02
N ILE A 4 -23.19 -21.84 17.99
CA ILE A 4 -22.67 -21.90 16.62
C ILE A 4 -21.72 -20.71 16.51
N VAL A 5 -20.42 -20.98 16.51
CA VAL A 5 -19.39 -20.00 16.20
C VAL A 5 -18.49 -20.66 15.19
N ASN A 6 -18.72 -20.38 13.91
CA ASN A 6 -17.72 -20.41 12.85
C ASN A 6 -18.32 -19.80 11.58
N ILE A 7 -18.41 -18.47 11.54
CA ILE A 7 -18.45 -17.78 10.24
C ILE A 7 -16.98 -17.49 9.95
N ASN A 8 -16.35 -18.40 9.20
CA ASN A 8 -15.10 -18.08 8.53
C ASN A 8 -15.41 -16.92 7.58
N SER A 9 -15.21 -15.68 8.02
CA SER A 9 -14.97 -14.59 7.09
C SER A 9 -13.54 -14.76 6.58
N THR A 10 -13.26 -15.84 5.86
CA THR A 10 -12.13 -15.88 4.95
C THR A 10 -12.45 -14.83 3.91
N SER A 11 -11.87 -13.64 4.06
CA SER A 11 -11.95 -12.60 3.04
C SER A 11 -11.52 -13.22 1.72
N THR A 12 -12.25 -12.89 0.65
CA THR A 12 -11.90 -13.44 -0.67
C THR A 12 -10.52 -12.94 -1.07
N LYS A 13 -9.84 -13.64 -2.00
CA LYS A 13 -8.55 -13.15 -2.53
C LYS A 13 -8.67 -11.72 -3.06
N GLU A 14 -9.80 -11.39 -3.68
CA GLU A 14 -10.12 -10.05 -4.18
C GLU A 14 -10.24 -9.03 -3.05
N GLU A 15 -10.93 -9.36 -1.95
CA GLU A 15 -11.05 -8.49 -0.78
C GLU A 15 -9.68 -8.26 -0.12
N GLN A 16 -8.84 -9.29 -0.03
CA GLN A 16 -7.46 -9.16 0.45
C GLN A 16 -6.61 -8.25 -0.44
N LEU A 17 -6.78 -8.32 -1.77
CA LEU A 17 -6.08 -7.44 -2.71
C LEU A 17 -6.58 -5.99 -2.59
N LYS A 18 -7.88 -5.75 -2.38
CA LYS A 18 -8.44 -4.41 -2.12
C LYS A 18 -7.89 -3.80 -0.82
N ASP A 19 -7.79 -4.61 0.22
CA ASP A 19 -7.17 -4.18 1.49
C ASP A 19 -5.68 -3.84 1.30
N MET A 20 -4.97 -4.63 0.47
CA MET A 20 -3.57 -4.35 0.12
C MET A 20 -3.42 -3.03 -0.64
N ILE A 21 -4.23 -2.76 -1.67
CA ILE A 21 -4.21 -1.48 -2.40
C ILE A 21 -4.45 -0.29 -1.47
N THR A 22 -5.41 -0.43 -0.56
CA THR A 22 -5.70 0.60 0.45
C THR A 22 -4.48 0.84 1.34
N SER A 23 -3.82 -0.23 1.78
CA SER A 23 -2.61 -0.17 2.61
C SER A 23 -1.44 0.45 1.85
N ILE A 24 -1.26 0.08 0.57
CA ILE A 24 -0.21 0.63 -0.30
C ILE A 24 -0.39 2.14 -0.46
N GLN A 25 -1.62 2.60 -0.71
CA GLN A 25 -1.91 4.03 -0.82
C GLN A 25 -1.59 4.77 0.49
N GLN A 26 -1.93 4.20 1.65
CA GLN A 26 -1.59 4.79 2.95
C GLN A 26 -0.07 4.90 3.19
N VAL A 27 0.69 3.87 2.78
CA VAL A 27 2.15 3.89 2.86
C VAL A 27 2.71 4.95 1.92
N LYS A 28 2.18 5.08 0.69
CA LYS A 28 2.56 6.11 -0.27
C LYS A 28 2.35 7.51 0.30
N ASP A 29 1.16 7.78 0.83
CA ASP A 29 0.84 9.07 1.45
C ASP A 29 1.77 9.38 2.64
N SER A 30 2.11 8.36 3.45
CA SER A 30 3.03 8.52 4.57
C SER A 30 4.47 8.78 4.11
N LEU A 31 4.92 8.09 3.06
CA LEU A 31 6.24 8.27 2.47
C LEU A 31 6.40 9.66 1.86
N VAL A 32 5.38 10.19 1.18
CA VAL A 32 5.42 11.56 0.62
C VAL A 32 5.59 12.60 1.72
N ASN A 33 4.84 12.49 2.83
CA ASN A 33 5.00 13.44 3.94
C ASN A 33 6.42 13.40 4.55
N ILE A 34 7.02 12.21 4.66
CA ILE A 34 8.38 12.05 5.19
C ILE A 34 9.42 12.52 4.17
N LEU A 35 9.18 12.31 2.88
CA LEU A 35 10.04 12.78 1.79
C LEU A 35 10.15 14.31 1.85
N ASP A 36 9.01 15.00 1.98
CA ASP A 36 8.97 16.46 2.12
C ASP A 36 9.83 16.93 3.31
N GLU A 37 9.77 16.25 4.46
CA GLU A 37 10.61 16.56 5.63
C GLU A 37 12.11 16.41 5.33
N TYR A 38 12.53 15.32 4.67
CA TYR A 38 13.94 15.11 4.32
C TYR A 38 14.45 16.09 3.26
N GLU A 39 13.61 16.49 2.30
CA GLU A 39 13.92 17.54 1.33
C GLU A 39 14.11 18.90 2.02
N GLU A 40 13.25 19.24 2.98
CA GLU A 40 13.37 20.47 3.78
C GLU A 40 14.63 20.47 4.66
N GLU A 41 15.01 19.33 5.23
CA GLU A 41 16.24 19.16 6.01
C GLU A 41 17.51 19.15 5.14
N GLY A 42 17.37 19.10 3.81
CA GLY A 42 18.47 19.06 2.85
C GLY A 42 19.18 17.70 2.81
N GLU A 43 18.53 16.64 3.27
CA GLU A 43 19.05 15.26 3.25
C GLU A 43 18.75 14.58 1.90
N VAL A 44 19.30 15.14 0.83
CA VAL A 44 19.03 14.74 -0.57
C VAL A 44 19.22 13.24 -0.82
N ASP A 45 20.30 12.63 -0.30
CA ASP A 45 20.55 11.20 -0.50
C ASP A 45 19.42 10.31 0.08
N LYS A 46 18.79 10.73 1.19
CA LYS A 46 17.67 10.00 1.79
C LYS A 46 16.37 10.27 1.02
N ALA A 47 16.15 11.52 0.61
CA ALA A 47 15.01 11.89 -0.21
C ALA A 47 15.01 11.14 -1.56
N ASP A 48 16.17 11.03 -2.21
CA ASP A 48 16.35 10.25 -3.45
C ASP A 48 15.99 8.78 -3.22
N THR A 49 16.50 8.18 -2.11
CA THR A 49 16.19 6.78 -1.76
C THR A 49 14.68 6.57 -1.52
N LEU A 50 14.00 7.51 -0.87
CA LEU A 50 12.56 7.42 -0.63
C LEU A 50 11.73 7.65 -1.88
N THR A 51 12.22 8.48 -2.81
CA THR A 51 11.62 8.65 -4.13
C THR A 51 11.67 7.35 -4.93
N GLU A 52 12.81 6.66 -4.96
CA GLU A 52 12.92 5.33 -5.58
C GLU A 52 11.96 4.30 -4.95
N ALA A 53 11.78 4.37 -3.62
CA ALA A 53 10.84 3.50 -2.92
C ALA A 53 9.38 3.83 -3.25
N LEU A 54 9.05 5.12 -3.46
CA LEU A 54 7.73 5.56 -3.90
C LEU A 54 7.42 5.07 -5.31
N ASP A 55 8.37 5.18 -6.25
CA ASP A 55 8.22 4.67 -7.61
C ASP A 55 7.96 3.16 -7.61
N ALA A 56 8.77 2.40 -6.86
CA ALA A 56 8.57 0.95 -6.74
C ALA A 56 7.22 0.58 -6.08
N LEU A 57 6.70 1.44 -5.21
CA LEU A 57 5.41 1.25 -4.57
C LEU A 57 4.25 1.61 -5.50
N GLU A 58 4.42 2.60 -6.38
CA GLU A 58 3.48 2.93 -7.46
C GLU A 58 3.39 1.78 -8.47
N ASP A 59 4.53 1.22 -8.90
CA ASP A 59 4.57 0.02 -9.75
C ASP A 59 3.82 -1.17 -9.10
N ALA A 60 3.99 -1.35 -7.79
CA ALA A 60 3.29 -2.40 -7.05
C ALA A 60 1.78 -2.12 -6.91
N TYR A 61 1.40 -0.86 -6.70
CA TYR A 61 0.00 -0.44 -6.65
C TYR A 61 -0.69 -0.78 -7.98
N ASP A 62 -0.10 -0.37 -9.10
CA ASP A 62 -0.64 -0.58 -10.44
C ASP A 62 -0.76 -2.07 -10.75
N ALA A 63 0.28 -2.86 -10.50
CA ALA A 63 0.25 -4.31 -10.75
C ALA A 63 -0.84 -5.04 -9.95
N VAL A 64 -1.11 -4.62 -8.72
CA VAL A 64 -2.18 -5.21 -7.89
C VAL A 64 -3.55 -4.69 -8.33
N ASN A 65 -3.65 -3.42 -8.70
CA ASN A 65 -4.87 -2.82 -9.21
C ASN A 65 -5.31 -3.43 -10.54
N ASP A 66 -4.37 -3.71 -11.44
CA ASP A 66 -4.62 -4.40 -12.72
C ASP A 66 -5.25 -5.78 -12.51
N VAL A 67 -4.76 -6.55 -11.53
CA VAL A 67 -5.33 -7.86 -11.18
C VAL A 67 -6.77 -7.75 -10.65
N LEU A 68 -7.14 -6.63 -10.03
CA LEU A 68 -8.50 -6.40 -9.54
C LEU A 68 -9.45 -5.85 -10.59
N LEU A 69 -8.93 -5.13 -11.59
CA LEU A 69 -9.73 -4.47 -12.62
C LEU A 69 -10.10 -5.39 -13.79
N ASP A 70 -9.55 -6.62 -13.83
CA ASP A 70 -9.95 -7.69 -14.76
C ASP A 70 -9.87 -7.23 -16.24
N ASP A 71 -8.76 -6.57 -16.62
CA ASP A 71 -8.40 -6.24 -18.01
C ASP A 71 -7.58 -7.37 -18.69
#